data_AF-A0A2D0KLB3-F1
#
_entry.id   AF-A0A2D0KLB3-F1
#
_cell.length_a   1.000
_cell.length_b   1.000
_cell.length_c   1.000
_cell.angle_alpha   90.00
_cell.angle_beta   90.00
_cell.angle_gamma   90.00
#
_symmetry.space_group_name_H-M   'P 1'
#
loop_
_entity.id
_entity.type
_entity.pdbx_description
1 polymer ?
#
loop_
_entity_poly.entity_id
_entity_poly.type
_entity_poly.pdbx_seq_one_letter_code
_entity_poly.pdbx_strand_id
1 'polypeptide(L)' 'MSTSICIVTYSGVDATNYSLVSGQTAVYLDVNSATPSNFLGEIESKALHDAKAINPNVTRILIDKVFQLS' A
#
# COMPACT_ATOMS: atom_id res chain seq x y z
N MET A 1 4.64 -9.48 -21.85
CA MET A 1 4.77 -8.68 -20.62
C MET A 1 4.34 -9.56 -19.46
N SER A 2 5.19 -9.70 -18.44
CA SER A 2 4.82 -10.40 -17.21
C SER A 2 4.35 -9.34 -16.22
N THR A 3 3.15 -9.50 -15.67
CA THR A 3 2.58 -8.63 -14.64
C THR A 3 2.41 -9.48 -13.39
N SER A 4 2.98 -9.04 -12.27
CA SER A 4 2.75 -9.64 -10.96
C SER A 4 1.73 -8.82 -10.20
N ILE A 5 0.79 -9.49 -9.54
CA ILE A 5 -0.19 -8.82 -8.67
C ILE A 5 0.23 -9.09 -7.23
N CYS A 6 0.29 -8.04 -6.43
CA CYS A 6 0.56 -8.14 -5.01
C CYS A 6 -0.63 -7.61 -4.21
N ILE A 7 -1.05 -8.34 -3.17
CA ILE A 7 -1.94 -7.81 -2.14
C ILE A 7 -1.09 -7.26 -1.01
N VAL A 8 -1.27 -5.98 -0.69
CA VAL A 8 -0.58 -5.30 0.39
C VAL A 8 -1.57 -5.04 1.51
N THR A 9 -1.30 -5.56 2.69
CA THR A 9 -2.05 -5.21 3.89
C THR A 9 -1.34 -4.07 4.61
N TYR A 10 -2.11 -3.10 5.09
CA TYR A 10 -1.56 -1.91 5.70
C TYR A 10 -2.37 -1.46 6.92
N SER A 11 -1.71 -0.67 7.76
CA SER A 11 -2.31 0.08 8.86
C SER A 11 -2.13 1.57 8.63
N GLY A 12 -3.24 2.31 8.51
CA GLY A 12 -3.24 3.77 8.46
C GLY A 12 -3.11 4.34 9.87
N VAL A 13 -2.10 5.19 10.08
CA VAL A 13 -1.79 5.76 11.38
C VAL A 13 -1.84 7.29 11.35
N ASP A 14 -2.05 7.89 12.52
CA ASP A 14 -2.01 9.33 12.70
C ASP A 14 -0.57 9.88 12.88
N ALA A 15 -0.48 11.20 13.09
CA ALA A 15 0.80 11.88 13.35
C ALA A 15 1.53 11.37 14.61
N THR A 16 0.82 10.74 15.54
CA THR A 16 1.37 10.16 16.78
C THR A 16 1.69 8.67 16.68
N ASN A 17 1.51 8.05 15.50
CA ASN A 17 1.63 6.60 15.24
C ASN A 17 0.51 5.75 15.84
N TYR A 18 -0.62 6.35 16.22
CA TYR A 18 -1.78 5.57 16.63
C TYR A 18 -2.48 4.97 15.41
N SER A 19 -2.81 3.67 15.45
CA SER A 19 -3.52 3.00 14.37
C SER A 19 -4.99 3.42 14.34
N LEU A 20 -5.42 3.96 13.20
CA LEU A 20 -6.78 4.47 13.00
C LEU A 20 -7.64 3.53 12.15
N VAL A 21 -7.02 2.80 11.23
CA VAL A 21 -7.68 1.95 10.24
C VAL A 21 -6.68 0.90 9.77
N SER A 22 -7.17 -0.30 9.47
CA SER A 22 -6.42 -1.32 8.75
C SER A 22 -7.15 -1.69 7.47
N GLY A 23 -6.40 -1.99 6.42
CA GLY A 23 -6.94 -2.28 5.10
C GLY A 23 -6.02 -3.13 4.25
N GLN A 24 -6.45 -3.38 3.03
CA GLN A 24 -5.66 -4.07 2.02
C GLN A 24 -5.88 -3.42 0.65
N THR A 25 -4.84 -3.37 -0.17
CA THR A 25 -4.93 -2.87 -1.55
C THR A 25 -4.18 -3.81 -2.50
N ALA A 26 -4.66 -3.89 -3.73
CA ALA A 26 -4.01 -4.65 -4.79
C ALA A 26 -3.11 -3.72 -5.62
N VAL A 27 -1.86 -4.13 -5.82
CA VAL A 27 -0.87 -3.40 -6.63
C VAL A 27 -0.46 -4.28 -7.81
N TYR A 28 -0.54 -3.72 -9.01
CA TYR A 28 -0.14 -4.36 -10.25
C TYR A 28 1.27 -3.89 -10.60
N LEU A 29 2.20 -4.83 -10.70
CA LEU A 29 3.59 -4.55 -11.04
C LEU A 29 3.92 -5.12 -12.41
N ASP A 30 4.30 -4.26 -13.33
CA ASP A 30 5.05 -4.70 -14.50
C ASP A 30 6.49 -4.99 -14.09
N VAL A 31 6.81 -6.27 -13.89
CA VAL A 31 8.13 -6.72 -13.41
C VAL A 31 9.27 -6.42 -14.40
N ASN A 32 8.96 -6.02 -15.63
CA ASN A 32 9.95 -5.69 -16.65
C ASN A 32 10.34 -4.21 -16.65
N SER A 33 9.56 -3.36 -15.99
CA SER A 33 9.76 -1.90 -15.92
C SER A 33 9.74 -1.34 -14.50
N ALA A 34 9.31 -2.12 -13.52
CA ALA A 34 9.26 -1.70 -12.13
C ALA A 34 10.65 -1.77 -11.48
N THR A 35 11.21 -0.60 -11.17
CA THR A 35 12.23 -0.50 -10.13
C THR A 35 11.57 -0.73 -8.76
N PRO A 36 12.30 -1.23 -7.75
CA PRO A 36 11.77 -1.34 -6.39
C PRO A 36 11.20 -0.02 -5.83
N SER A 37 11.76 1.12 -6.25
CA SER A 37 11.26 2.45 -5.86
C SER A 37 9.87 2.76 -6.42
N ASN A 38 9.58 2.34 -7.66
CA ASN A 38 8.28 2.56 -8.27
C ASN A 38 7.21 1.71 -7.57
N PHE A 39 7.57 0.48 -7.19
CA PHE A 39 6.67 -0.36 -6.39
C PHE A 39 6.32 0.30 -5.06
N LEU A 40 7.32 0.77 -4.31
CA LEU A 40 7.07 1.42 -3.02
C LEU A 40 6.23 2.69 -3.18
N GLY A 41 6.49 3.51 -4.20
CA GLY A 41 5.70 4.71 -4.47
C GLY A 41 4.24 4.41 -4.83
N GLU A 42 3.99 3.38 -5.63
CA GLU A 42 2.63 2.92 -5.96
C GLU A 42 1.89 2.41 -4.72
N ILE A 43 2.54 1.61 -3.88
CA ILE A 43 1.96 1.14 -2.62
C ILE A 43 1.63 2.33 -1.72
N GLU A 44 2.59 3.21 -1.47
CA GLU A 44 2.41 4.35 -0.58
C GLU A 44 1.26 5.25 -1.05
N SER A 45 1.24 5.60 -2.33
CA SER A 45 0.20 6.44 -2.91
C SER A 45 -1.18 5.79 -2.79
N LYS A 46 -1.30 4.52 -3.18
CA LYS A 46 -2.58 3.82 -3.24
C LYS A 46 -3.11 3.44 -1.86
N ALA A 47 -2.29 2.82 -1.01
CA ALA A 47 -2.70 2.45 0.33
C ALA A 47 -2.94 3.68 1.23
N LEU A 48 -2.19 4.77 1.08
CA LEU A 48 -2.49 6.01 1.81
C LEU A 48 -3.80 6.63 1.34
N HIS A 49 -4.06 6.63 0.03
CA HIS A 49 -5.33 7.11 -0.52
C HIS A 49 -6.51 6.31 0.01
N ASP A 50 -6.44 4.97 -0.06
CA ASP A 50 -7.47 4.07 0.45
C ASP A 50 -7.67 4.24 1.97
N ALA A 51 -6.59 4.36 2.74
CA ALA A 51 -6.67 4.62 4.19
C ALA A 51 -7.35 5.95 4.53
N LYS A 52 -7.01 7.03 3.80
CA LYS A 52 -7.61 8.36 3.99
C LYS A 52 -9.07 8.42 3.58
N ALA A 53 -9.48 7.61 2.59
CA ALA A 53 -10.88 7.49 2.20
C ALA A 53 -11.75 6.87 3.32
N ILE A 54 -11.17 5.98 4.14
CA ILE A 54 -11.84 5.38 5.30
C ILE A 54 -11.78 6.32 6.50
N ASN A 55 -10.60 6.87 6.80
CA ASN A 55 -10.39 7.81 7.90
C ASN A 55 -9.49 8.98 7.48
N PRO A 56 -10.02 10.21 7.35
CA PRO A 56 -9.26 11.35 6.84
C PRO A 56 -8.13 11.82 7.76
N ASN A 57 -8.10 11.37 9.02
CA ASN A 57 -7.04 11.70 9.98
C ASN A 57 -5.77 10.84 9.80
N VAL A 58 -5.77 9.86 8.90
CA VAL A 58 -4.58 9.09 8.55
C VAL A 58 -3.54 10.02 7.92
N THR A 59 -2.32 10.01 8.44
CA THR A 59 -1.21 10.83 7.92
C THR A 59 -0.18 10.01 7.14
N ARG A 60 -0.03 8.72 7.46
CA ARG A 60 0.87 7.77 6.81
C ARG A 60 0.35 6.35 6.94
N ILE A 61 0.94 5.42 6.20
CA ILE A 61 0.66 4.00 6.29
C ILE A 61 1.87 3.24 6.84
N LEU A 62 1.61 2.13 7.51
CA LEU A 62 2.57 1.08 7.82
C LEU A 62 2.21 -0.13 6.96
N ILE A 63 3.17 -0.66 6.21
CA ILE A 63 2.97 -1.91 5.46
C ILE A 63 3.15 -3.07 6.43
N ASP A 64 2.11 -3.89 6.57
CA ASP A 64 2.13 -5.02 7.48
C ASP A 64 2.65 -6.28 6.77
N LYS A 65 2.10 -6.59 5.59
CA LYS A 65 2.45 -7.77 4.78
C LYS A 65 2.23 -7.50 3.30
N VAL A 66 3.02 -8.19 2.47
CA VAL A 66 2.88 -8.21 1.01
C VAL A 66 2.75 -9.66 0.58
N PHE A 67 1.67 -9.98 -0.13
CA PHE A 67 1.38 -11.29 -0.69
C PHE A 67 1.46 -11.21 -2.21
N GLN A 68 2.44 -11.87 -2.81
CA GLN A 68 2.48 -12.02 -4.26
C GLN A 68 1.47 -13.09 -4.67
N LEU A 69 0.58 -12.76 -5.60
CA LEU A 69 -0.32 -13.72 -6.24
C LEU A 69 0.42 -14.39 -7.40
N SER A 70 0.53 -15.71 -7.32
CA SER A 70 1.15 -16.59 -8.32
C SER A 70 0.20 -16.93 -9.46
#